data_AF-A0A925R614-F1
#
_entry.id   AF-A0A925R614-F1
#
_cell.length_a   1.000
_cell.length_b   1.000
_cell.length_c   1.000
_cell.angle_alpha   90.00
_cell.angle_beta   90.00
_cell.angle_gamma   90.00
#
_symmetry.space_group_name_H-M   'P 1'
#
loop_
_entity.id
_entity.type
_entity.pdbx_description
1 polymer ?
#
loop_
_entity_poly.entity_id
_entity_poly.type
_entity_poly.pdbx_seq_one_letter_code
_entity_poly.pdbx_strand_id
1 'polypeptide(L)'
;MKLLPSLVFALATAAALLGCASKQPTPASLPAQPAAGSTAANTVNERLANTPPAQPSAKLPSEVRTRNAMFKLASYDDLPGWQQDDMRASWGAFRNSCDVLQKREDWREICAASKTVPPNTRAMRSFFETRFTLLRILNTDATREGDVTGYFEPLLEGQAQRDAEFNTPVMGVPRDLFTIDWSRVPKAQRRSVIRVKPEGNLLTVAATGDSASYALDLRRFDLDDRDRRLRLRLVGDAGSPA
;
A
#
# COMPACT_ATOMS: atom_id res chain seq x y z
N MET A 1 -60.79 16.20 23.37
CA MET A 1 -61.76 15.22 23.90
C MET A 1 -62.50 14.62 22.72
N LYS A 2 -62.31 13.31 22.48
CA LYS A 2 -63.00 12.39 21.52
C LYS A 2 -62.82 12.71 20.02
N LEU A 3 -61.99 12.00 19.23
CA LEU A 3 -61.90 10.57 18.85
C LEU A 3 -62.65 10.24 17.54
N LEU A 4 -61.82 9.89 16.53
CA LEU A 4 -61.98 8.96 15.38
C LEU A 4 -62.84 9.34 14.16
N PRO A 5 -62.23 9.19 12.96
CA PRO A 5 -62.89 8.63 11.78
C PRO A 5 -62.26 7.28 11.38
N SER A 6 -63.09 6.25 11.20
CA SER A 6 -63.49 5.69 9.89
C SER A 6 -62.51 4.63 9.36
N LEU A 7 -62.81 3.36 9.61
CA LEU A 7 -63.45 2.43 8.64
C LEU A 7 -62.67 2.26 7.32
N VAL A 8 -61.82 1.23 7.35
CA VAL A 8 -61.68 0.13 6.37
C VAL A 8 -62.32 0.39 5.00
N PHE A 9 -61.48 0.60 3.99
CA PHE A 9 -61.72 0.14 2.64
C PHE A 9 -60.45 -0.53 2.10
N ALA A 10 -60.54 -1.85 1.98
CA ALA A 10 -59.59 -2.65 1.22
C ALA A 10 -59.88 -2.42 -0.28
N LEU A 11 -58.91 -1.90 -1.02
CA LEU A 11 -58.88 -2.00 -2.47
C LEU A 11 -57.51 -2.53 -2.89
N ALA A 12 -57.51 -3.77 -3.36
CA ALA A 12 -56.37 -4.41 -4.00
C ALA A 12 -56.13 -3.75 -5.36
N THR A 13 -55.00 -3.05 -5.50
CA THR A 13 -54.47 -2.62 -6.80
C THR A 13 -53.14 -3.31 -7.05
N ALA A 14 -53.21 -4.42 -7.78
CA ALA A 14 -52.06 -5.01 -8.45
C ALA A 14 -51.70 -4.11 -9.65
N ALA A 15 -50.61 -3.37 -9.56
CA ALA A 15 -50.05 -2.59 -10.66
C ALA A 15 -48.71 -3.21 -11.09
N ALA A 16 -48.66 -3.56 -12.36
CA ALA A 16 -47.63 -4.36 -13.01
C ALA A 16 -46.23 -3.73 -12.95
N LEU A 17 -45.25 -4.55 -12.58
CA LEU A 17 -43.82 -4.29 -12.81
C LEU A 17 -43.56 -4.32 -14.33
N LEU A 18 -43.59 -3.16 -14.98
CA LEU A 18 -43.00 -2.98 -16.32
C LEU A 18 -41.48 -2.98 -16.16
N GLY A 19 -40.87 -4.14 -16.35
CA GLY A 19 -39.44 -4.28 -16.51
C GLY A 19 -38.98 -3.59 -17.80
N CYS A 20 -38.09 -2.60 -17.67
CA CYS A 20 -37.31 -2.10 -18.80
C CYS A 20 -36.32 -3.18 -19.23
N ALA A 21 -36.73 -4.03 -20.19
CA ALA A 21 -35.84 -4.94 -20.88
C ALA A 21 -34.90 -4.13 -21.79
N SER A 22 -33.71 -3.82 -21.28
CA SER A 22 -32.62 -3.30 -22.11
C SER A 22 -32.21 -4.41 -23.09
N LYS A 23 -32.45 -4.20 -24.40
CA LYS A 23 -31.94 -5.08 -25.46
C LYS A 23 -30.41 -5.03 -25.43
N GLN A 24 -29.79 -6.09 -24.94
CA GLN A 24 -28.35 -6.28 -25.03
C GLN A 24 -27.99 -6.54 -26.51
N PRO A 25 -26.99 -5.87 -27.10
CA PRO A 25 -26.59 -6.16 -28.48
C PRO A 25 -26.02 -7.57 -28.57
N THR A 26 -26.52 -8.35 -29.52
CA THR A 26 -25.99 -9.67 -29.86
C THR A 26 -24.53 -9.55 -30.29
N PRO A 27 -23.59 -10.33 -29.73
CA PRO A 27 -22.24 -10.41 -30.28
C PRO A 27 -22.30 -11.03 -31.68
N ALA A 28 -21.75 -10.34 -32.67
CA ALA A 28 -21.58 -10.90 -34.01
C ALA A 28 -20.65 -12.12 -33.95
N SER A 29 -21.15 -13.28 -34.39
CA SER A 29 -20.36 -14.50 -34.57
C SER A 29 -19.40 -14.31 -35.74
N LEU A 30 -18.09 -14.34 -35.48
CA LEU A 30 -17.06 -14.45 -36.51
C LEU A 30 -17.13 -15.83 -37.18
N PRO A 31 -16.89 -15.93 -38.50
CA PRO A 31 -16.86 -17.22 -39.20
C PRO A 31 -15.70 -18.10 -38.72
N ALA A 32 -15.98 -19.40 -38.59
CA ALA A 32 -15.03 -20.42 -38.20
C ALA A 32 -13.88 -20.53 -39.22
N GLN A 33 -12.65 -20.40 -38.72
CA GLN A 33 -11.43 -20.58 -39.49
C GLN A 33 -11.03 -22.08 -39.48
N PRO A 34 -10.63 -22.68 -40.62
CA PRO A 34 -10.32 -24.10 -40.67
C PRO A 34 -9.07 -24.45 -39.87
N ALA A 35 -9.15 -25.58 -39.16
CA ALA A 35 -8.06 -26.15 -38.39
C ALA A 35 -6.91 -26.57 -39.32
N ALA A 36 -5.83 -25.79 -39.33
CA ALA A 36 -4.54 -26.23 -39.84
C ALA A 36 -3.74 -26.79 -38.67
N GLY A 37 -3.56 -28.12 -38.67
CA GLY A 37 -2.70 -28.80 -37.71
C GLY A 37 -1.26 -28.27 -37.79
N SER A 38 -0.70 -27.92 -36.64
CA SER A 38 0.73 -27.71 -36.48
C SER A 38 1.18 -28.38 -35.19
N THR A 39 1.84 -29.51 -35.35
CA THR A 39 2.40 -30.41 -34.33
C THR A 39 3.61 -29.82 -33.58
N ALA A 40 3.79 -28.49 -33.56
CA ALA A 40 4.94 -27.82 -32.95
C ALA A 40 4.64 -27.14 -31.58
N ALA A 41 3.38 -27.10 -31.13
CA ALA A 41 2.99 -26.40 -29.90
C ALA A 41 3.15 -27.22 -28.60
N ASN A 42 3.33 -28.55 -28.70
CA ASN A 42 3.40 -29.41 -27.51
C ASN A 42 4.78 -29.42 -26.84
N THR A 43 5.86 -29.13 -27.56
CA THR A 43 7.24 -29.27 -27.02
C THR A 43 7.65 -28.08 -26.13
N VAL A 44 6.95 -26.94 -26.20
CA VAL A 44 7.27 -25.75 -25.38
C VAL A 44 6.54 -25.78 -24.04
N ASN A 45 5.34 -26.38 -23.98
CA ASN A 45 4.55 -26.53 -22.75
C ASN A 45 5.17 -27.54 -21.76
N GLU A 46 5.90 -28.55 -22.22
CA GLU A 46 6.58 -29.52 -21.34
C GLU A 46 7.87 -28.95 -20.70
N ARG A 47 8.51 -27.95 -21.30
CA ARG A 47 9.78 -27.41 -20.78
C ARG A 47 9.60 -26.47 -19.59
N LEU A 48 8.43 -25.85 -19.45
CA LEU A 48 8.08 -25.03 -18.28
C LEU A 48 7.49 -25.85 -17.14
N ALA A 49 7.01 -27.07 -17.40
CA ALA A 49 6.46 -27.98 -16.39
C ALA A 49 7.55 -28.80 -15.64
N ASN A 50 8.77 -28.88 -16.19
CA ASN A 50 9.86 -29.72 -15.67
C ASN A 50 11.02 -28.94 -15.02
N THR A 51 10.80 -27.70 -14.58
CA THR A 51 11.76 -27.08 -13.64
C THR A 51 11.41 -27.59 -12.26
N PRO A 52 12.29 -28.35 -11.56
CA PRO A 52 12.03 -28.71 -10.17
C PRO A 52 11.73 -27.42 -9.39
N PRO A 53 10.72 -27.40 -8.50
CA PRO A 53 10.52 -26.26 -7.62
C PRO A 53 11.88 -25.96 -6.97
N ALA A 54 12.28 -24.70 -6.97
CA ALA A 54 13.55 -24.28 -6.39
C ALA A 54 13.58 -24.81 -4.94
N GLN A 55 14.29 -25.93 -4.74
CA GLN A 55 14.48 -26.46 -3.41
C GLN A 55 15.24 -25.39 -2.64
N PRO A 56 14.76 -24.97 -1.45
CA PRO A 56 15.46 -24.00 -0.65
C PRO A 56 16.88 -24.50 -0.39
N SER A 57 17.83 -23.95 -1.15
CA SER A 57 19.25 -24.10 -0.91
C SER A 57 19.55 -23.31 0.35
N ALA A 58 20.12 -24.01 1.34
CA ALA A 58 20.26 -23.65 2.76
C ALA A 58 19.02 -23.94 3.62
N LYS A 59 19.25 -24.64 4.75
CA LYS A 59 18.26 -24.87 5.81
C LYS A 59 17.81 -23.52 6.36
N LEU A 60 16.77 -22.94 5.75
CA LEU A 60 16.09 -21.79 6.32
C LEU A 60 15.64 -22.18 7.73
N PRO A 61 15.90 -21.36 8.76
CA PRO A 61 15.38 -21.62 10.09
C PRO A 61 13.86 -21.73 9.99
N SER A 62 13.29 -22.78 10.58
CA SER A 62 11.84 -23.01 10.58
C SER A 62 11.08 -21.91 11.33
N GLU A 63 11.79 -21.15 12.17
CA GLU A 63 11.26 -20.04 12.95
C GLU A 63 12.29 -18.90 13.07
N VAL A 64 11.84 -17.66 12.86
CA VAL A 64 12.60 -16.43 13.12
C VAL A 64 11.80 -15.54 14.06
N ARG A 65 12.41 -15.06 15.14
CA ARG A 65 11.79 -14.14 16.08
C ARG A 65 12.40 -12.75 15.97
N THR A 66 11.55 -11.74 16.00
CA THR A 66 11.94 -10.33 16.10
C THR A 66 11.33 -9.73 17.37
N ARG A 67 11.61 -8.46 17.64
CA ARG A 67 10.97 -7.73 18.74
C ARG A 67 9.45 -7.65 18.61
N ASN A 68 8.92 -7.67 17.38
CA ASN A 68 7.53 -7.32 17.11
C ASN A 68 6.70 -8.50 16.57
N ALA A 69 7.33 -9.57 16.12
CA ALA A 69 6.65 -10.70 15.48
C ALA A 69 7.51 -11.96 15.48
N MET A 70 6.85 -13.10 15.33
CA MET A 70 7.47 -14.37 15.00
C MET A 70 7.08 -14.80 13.59
N PHE A 71 8.02 -15.36 12.84
CA PHE A 71 7.81 -15.86 11.49
C PHE A 71 8.06 -17.35 11.47
N LYS A 72 7.13 -18.14 10.93
CA LYS A 72 7.26 -19.59 10.76
C LYS A 72 7.12 -19.96 9.30
N LEU A 73 7.91 -20.93 8.86
CA LEU A 73 7.73 -21.52 7.53
C LEU A 73 6.31 -22.11 7.40
N ALA A 74 5.67 -21.88 6.26
CA ALA A 74 4.32 -22.39 5.95
C ALA A 74 4.26 -22.95 4.52
N SER A 75 3.26 -23.78 4.25
CA SER A 75 2.97 -24.26 2.88
C SER A 75 1.92 -23.38 2.21
N TYR A 76 1.97 -23.26 0.89
CA TYR A 76 0.90 -22.64 0.11
C TYR A 76 -0.44 -23.40 0.24
N ASP A 77 -0.39 -24.70 0.53
CA ASP A 77 -1.59 -25.50 0.83
C ASP A 77 -2.26 -25.09 2.15
N ASP A 78 -1.52 -24.43 3.05
CA ASP A 78 -2.05 -23.91 4.31
C ASP A 78 -2.78 -22.56 4.14
N LEU A 79 -2.76 -21.95 2.95
CA LEU A 79 -3.42 -20.68 2.66
C LEU A 79 -4.87 -20.91 2.21
N PRO A 80 -5.87 -20.51 3.01
CA PRO A 80 -7.26 -20.65 2.62
C PRO A 80 -7.55 -19.89 1.32
N GLY A 81 -8.22 -20.55 0.37
CA GLY A 81 -8.59 -19.92 -0.90
C GLY A 81 -7.47 -19.79 -1.92
N TRP A 82 -6.22 -20.19 -1.60
CA TRP A 82 -5.07 -19.98 -2.48
C TRP A 82 -5.34 -20.53 -3.88
N GLN A 83 -5.68 -21.81 -4.00
CA GLN A 83 -5.89 -22.45 -5.29
C GLN A 83 -7.04 -21.83 -6.13
N GLN A 84 -8.03 -21.22 -5.46
CA GLN A 84 -9.21 -20.64 -6.09
C GLN A 84 -9.03 -19.17 -6.49
N ASP A 85 -8.08 -18.46 -5.87
CA ASP A 85 -7.93 -17.01 -6.05
C ASP A 85 -7.50 -16.63 -7.48
N ASP A 86 -8.02 -15.51 -7.98
CA ASP A 86 -7.67 -14.98 -9.30
C ASP A 86 -6.41 -14.12 -9.21
N MET A 87 -5.28 -14.72 -9.62
CA MET A 87 -3.97 -14.07 -9.55
C MET A 87 -3.81 -12.83 -10.44
N ARG A 88 -4.71 -12.53 -11.39
CA ARG A 88 -4.49 -11.44 -12.36
C ARG A 88 -4.31 -10.07 -11.71
N ALA A 89 -5.14 -9.73 -10.72
CA ALA A 89 -5.06 -8.44 -10.02
C ALA A 89 -3.78 -8.34 -9.17
N SER A 90 -3.52 -9.37 -8.35
CA SER A 90 -2.31 -9.48 -7.52
C SER A 90 -1.03 -9.48 -8.35
N TRP A 91 -1.05 -10.12 -9.52
CA TRP A 91 0.07 -10.12 -10.47
C TRP A 91 0.34 -8.74 -11.06
N GLY A 92 -0.72 -8.01 -11.42
CA GLY A 92 -0.60 -6.62 -11.85
C GLY A 92 0.06 -5.74 -10.78
N ALA A 93 -0.41 -5.84 -9.54
CA ALA A 93 0.16 -5.10 -8.41
C ALA A 93 1.64 -5.46 -8.14
N PHE A 94 1.98 -6.75 -8.22
CA PHE A 94 3.35 -7.23 -8.08
C PHE A 94 4.27 -6.65 -9.17
N ARG A 95 3.83 -6.68 -10.44
CA ARG A 95 4.59 -6.12 -11.56
C ARG A 95 4.77 -4.60 -11.46
N ASN A 96 3.75 -3.87 -11.03
CA ASN A 96 3.86 -2.43 -10.78
C ASN A 96 4.88 -2.13 -9.68
N SER A 97 4.90 -2.95 -8.62
CA SER A 97 5.89 -2.83 -7.54
C SER A 97 7.33 -3.06 -8.04
N CYS A 98 7.50 -3.94 -9.04
CA CYS A 98 8.80 -4.22 -9.64
C CYS A 98 9.45 -3.02 -10.36
N ASP A 99 8.69 -1.99 -10.76
CA ASP A 99 9.25 -0.79 -11.37
C ASP A 99 10.27 -0.09 -10.45
N VAL A 100 10.00 -0.13 -9.14
CA VAL A 100 10.89 0.39 -8.11
C VAL A 100 11.76 -0.72 -7.51
N LEU A 101 11.18 -1.88 -7.18
CA LEU A 101 11.89 -2.95 -6.46
C LEU A 101 13.09 -3.49 -7.21
N GLN A 102 13.06 -3.56 -8.56
CA GLN A 102 14.17 -4.07 -9.37
C GLN A 102 15.49 -3.30 -9.17
N LYS A 103 15.45 -2.08 -8.62
CA LYS A 103 16.64 -1.30 -8.26
C LYS A 103 17.38 -1.87 -7.05
N ARG A 104 16.71 -2.68 -6.24
CA ARG A 104 17.30 -3.42 -5.11
C ARG A 104 17.85 -4.74 -5.63
N GLU A 105 19.06 -5.07 -5.21
CA GLU A 105 19.76 -6.26 -5.66
C GLU A 105 18.96 -7.55 -5.46
N ASP A 106 18.43 -7.76 -4.25
CA ASP A 106 17.66 -8.97 -3.89
C ASP A 106 16.38 -9.16 -4.72
N TRP A 107 15.88 -8.10 -5.36
CA TRP A 107 14.62 -8.11 -6.13
C TRP A 107 14.85 -8.13 -7.64
N ARG A 108 16.06 -7.80 -8.09
CA ARG A 108 16.38 -7.62 -9.51
C ARG A 108 16.09 -8.87 -10.33
N GLU A 109 16.51 -10.04 -9.86
CA GLU A 109 16.28 -11.32 -10.57
C GLU A 109 14.80 -11.67 -10.63
N ILE A 110 14.10 -11.62 -9.49
CA ILE A 110 12.68 -11.97 -9.39
C ILE A 110 11.83 -11.05 -10.29
N CYS A 111 12.12 -9.75 -10.29
CA CYS A 111 11.45 -8.79 -11.15
C CYS A 111 11.80 -8.94 -12.64
N ALA A 112 12.99 -9.44 -12.97
CA ALA A 112 13.31 -9.79 -14.35
C ALA A 112 12.54 -11.05 -14.80
N ALA A 113 12.50 -12.07 -13.94
CA ALA A 113 11.81 -13.33 -14.21
C ALA A 113 10.28 -13.15 -14.37
N SER A 114 9.67 -12.19 -13.66
CA SER A 114 8.23 -11.94 -13.77
C SER A 114 7.80 -11.44 -15.17
N LYS A 115 8.72 -10.88 -15.96
CA LYS A 115 8.43 -10.33 -17.30
C LYS A 115 8.10 -11.41 -18.32
N THR A 116 8.55 -12.64 -18.11
CA THR A 116 8.36 -13.76 -19.04
C THR A 116 7.20 -14.67 -18.64
N VAL A 117 6.51 -14.38 -17.54
CA VAL A 117 5.39 -15.20 -17.06
C VAL A 117 4.16 -15.00 -17.96
N PRO A 118 3.60 -16.09 -18.50
CA PRO A 118 2.38 -16.03 -19.31
C PRO A 118 1.20 -15.38 -18.56
N PRO A 119 0.31 -14.66 -19.26
CA PRO A 119 -0.80 -13.92 -18.65
C PRO A 119 -1.99 -14.84 -18.29
N ASN A 120 -1.74 -15.90 -17.51
CA ASN A 120 -2.77 -16.77 -16.97
C ASN A 120 -2.51 -17.09 -15.50
N THR A 121 -3.59 -17.32 -14.75
CA THR A 121 -3.58 -17.53 -13.30
C THR A 121 -2.66 -18.68 -12.86
N ARG A 122 -2.60 -19.78 -13.61
CA ARG A 122 -1.76 -20.94 -13.28
C ARG A 122 -0.27 -20.60 -13.31
N ALA A 123 0.19 -19.90 -14.36
CA ALA A 123 1.58 -19.50 -14.47
C ALA A 123 1.99 -18.47 -13.41
N MET A 124 1.11 -17.51 -13.10
CA MET A 124 1.32 -16.51 -12.05
C MET A 124 1.40 -17.16 -10.66
N ARG A 125 0.51 -18.12 -10.36
CA ARG A 125 0.54 -18.89 -9.13
C ARG A 125 1.85 -19.68 -8.98
N SER A 126 2.21 -20.41 -10.03
CA SER A 126 3.45 -21.19 -10.08
C SER A 126 4.69 -20.31 -9.88
N PHE A 127 4.69 -19.08 -10.39
CA PHE A 127 5.77 -18.14 -10.13
C PHE A 127 5.93 -17.85 -8.63
N PHE A 128 4.84 -17.56 -7.90
CA PHE A 128 4.94 -17.33 -6.46
C PHE A 128 5.42 -18.58 -5.72
N GLU A 129 4.84 -19.74 -6.02
CA GLU A 129 5.20 -21.02 -5.40
C GLU A 129 6.66 -21.42 -5.62
N THR A 130 7.25 -21.04 -6.77
CA THR A 130 8.63 -21.39 -7.13
C THR A 130 9.66 -20.34 -6.72
N ARG A 131 9.27 -19.06 -6.60
CA ARG A 131 10.18 -17.94 -6.34
C ARG A 131 10.09 -17.38 -4.93
N PHE A 132 9.06 -17.73 -4.16
CA PHE A 132 8.85 -17.21 -2.82
C PHE A 132 8.58 -18.34 -1.83
N THR A 133 9.24 -18.24 -0.69
CA THR A 133 8.95 -19.03 0.50
C THR A 133 7.84 -18.35 1.30
N LEU A 134 6.78 -19.09 1.61
CA LEU A 134 5.71 -18.57 2.44
C LEU A 134 6.08 -18.62 3.92
N LEU A 135 5.93 -17.48 4.60
CA LEU A 135 6.09 -17.36 6.04
C LEU A 135 4.77 -16.95 6.69
N ARG A 136 4.31 -17.72 7.67
CA ARG A 136 3.22 -17.33 8.57
C ARG A 136 3.77 -16.36 9.61
N ILE A 137 3.12 -15.21 9.74
CA ILE A 137 3.39 -14.22 10.78
C ILE A 137 2.53 -14.55 12.00
N LEU A 138 3.14 -14.56 13.18
CA LEU A 138 2.49 -14.73 14.48
C LEU A 138 2.87 -13.56 15.39
N ASN A 139 2.02 -13.29 16.37
CA ASN A 139 2.34 -12.35 17.44
C ASN A 139 3.52 -12.85 18.29
N THR A 140 4.08 -11.98 19.14
CA THR A 140 5.24 -12.32 19.99
C THR A 140 4.95 -13.41 21.01
N ASP A 141 3.68 -13.58 21.39
CA ASP A 141 3.14 -14.66 22.23
C ASP A 141 2.72 -15.91 21.45
N ALA A 142 3.04 -15.97 20.15
CA ALA A 142 2.71 -17.05 19.21
C ALA A 142 1.22 -17.21 18.86
N THR A 143 0.36 -16.25 19.22
CA THR A 143 -1.03 -16.21 18.73
C THR A 143 -1.09 -15.86 17.23
N ARG A 144 -2.19 -16.25 16.56
CA ARG A 144 -2.38 -16.11 15.10
C ARG A 144 -3.29 -14.96 14.73
N GLU A 145 -4.10 -14.52 15.68
CA GLU A 145 -5.16 -13.57 15.52
C GLU A 145 -4.60 -12.15 15.38
N GLY A 146 -5.25 -11.36 14.55
CA GLY A 146 -4.91 -9.97 14.32
C GLY A 146 -6.05 -9.26 13.61
N ASP A 147 -6.00 -7.94 13.61
CA ASP A 147 -7.06 -7.11 13.06
C ASP A 147 -6.74 -6.70 11.63
N VAL A 148 -7.69 -6.91 10.72
CA VAL A 148 -7.65 -6.35 9.37
C VAL A 148 -8.44 -5.05 9.39
N THR A 149 -7.77 -3.95 9.06
CA THR A 149 -8.39 -2.63 8.90
C THR A 149 -8.33 -2.19 7.44
N GLY A 150 -9.17 -1.22 7.08
CA GLY A 150 -9.25 -0.68 5.73
C GLY A 150 -8.89 0.81 5.70
N TYR A 151 -8.22 1.23 4.64
CA TYR A 151 -8.04 2.63 4.27
C TYR A 151 -8.52 2.82 2.82
N PHE A 152 -8.91 4.04 2.46
CA PHE A 152 -9.31 4.39 1.11
C PHE A 152 -8.81 5.79 0.77
N GLU A 153 -8.81 6.12 -0.52
CA GLU A 153 -8.54 7.46 -1.00
C GLU A 153 -9.87 8.21 -1.19
N PRO A 154 -10.18 9.24 -0.38
CA PRO A 154 -11.41 9.99 -0.54
C PRO A 154 -11.37 10.83 -1.81
N LEU A 155 -12.49 10.85 -2.53
CA LEU A 155 -12.70 11.76 -3.66
C LEU A 155 -13.35 13.04 -3.15
N LEU A 156 -12.69 14.18 -3.37
CA LEU A 156 -13.17 15.50 -2.98
C LEU A 156 -13.44 16.31 -4.25
N GLU A 157 -14.60 16.95 -4.30
CA GLU A 157 -14.89 17.94 -5.34
C GLU A 157 -14.09 19.22 -5.07
N GLY A 158 -13.56 19.80 -6.13
CA GLY A 158 -12.74 21.00 -6.03
C GLY A 158 -12.60 21.70 -7.36
N GLN A 159 -12.18 22.96 -7.31
CA GLN A 159 -11.88 23.75 -8.49
C GLN A 159 -10.59 24.53 -8.34
N ALA A 160 -9.99 24.88 -9.48
CA ALA A 160 -8.70 25.57 -9.53
C ALA A 160 -8.81 27.07 -9.18
N GLN A 161 -9.97 27.70 -9.38
CA GLN A 161 -10.21 29.11 -9.07
C GLN A 161 -11.15 29.25 -7.88
N ARG A 162 -10.93 30.24 -7.01
CA ARG A 162 -11.74 30.44 -5.81
C ARG A 162 -13.09 31.10 -6.15
N ASP A 163 -14.17 30.66 -5.51
CA ASP A 163 -15.46 31.37 -5.49
C ASP A 163 -16.12 31.32 -4.09
N ALA A 164 -17.44 31.51 -4.03
CA ALA A 164 -18.22 31.45 -2.80
C ALA A 164 -18.35 30.03 -2.22
N GLU A 165 -18.42 29.00 -3.07
CA GLU A 165 -18.59 27.59 -2.70
C GLU A 165 -17.23 26.94 -2.38
N PHE A 166 -16.26 27.07 -3.28
CA PHE A 166 -14.90 26.53 -3.11
C PHE A 166 -13.95 27.63 -2.61
N ASN A 167 -14.13 27.99 -1.34
CA ASN A 167 -13.46 29.16 -0.74
C ASN A 167 -12.21 28.84 0.10
N THR A 168 -11.91 27.55 0.32
CA THR A 168 -10.80 27.05 1.16
C THR A 168 -9.75 26.35 0.29
N PRO A 169 -8.49 26.84 0.26
CA PRO A 169 -7.46 26.28 -0.61
C PRO A 169 -6.83 25.00 -0.04
N VAL A 170 -6.42 24.10 -0.93
CA VAL A 170 -5.47 23.01 -0.59
C VAL A 170 -4.06 23.58 -0.60
N MET A 171 -3.49 23.77 0.58
CA MET A 171 -2.18 24.39 0.75
C MET A 171 -1.05 23.40 0.46
N GLY A 172 -0.10 23.80 -0.38
CA GLY A 172 1.17 23.08 -0.51
C GLY A 172 2.06 23.25 0.72
N VAL A 173 3.19 22.53 0.73
CA VAL A 173 4.19 22.69 1.80
C VAL A 173 4.77 24.12 1.77
N PRO A 174 4.73 24.87 2.89
CA PRO A 174 5.28 26.22 2.93
C PRO A 174 6.80 26.25 2.63
N ARG A 175 7.26 27.28 1.90
CA ARG A 175 8.70 27.43 1.56
C ARG A 175 9.60 27.67 2.78
N ASP A 176 9.01 28.18 3.85
CA ASP A 176 9.63 28.47 5.15
C ASP A 176 9.44 27.32 6.16
N LEU A 177 8.94 26.14 5.73
CA LEU A 177 8.85 24.96 6.58
C LEU A 177 10.22 24.28 6.68
N PHE A 178 10.79 24.32 7.88
CA PHE A 178 12.02 23.63 8.24
C PHE A 178 11.74 22.37 9.03
N THR A 179 12.65 21.40 8.93
CA THR A 179 12.60 20.16 9.70
C THR A 179 13.91 19.91 10.44
N ILE A 180 13.87 19.36 11.64
CA ILE A 180 15.04 18.80 12.31
C ILE A 180 14.79 17.33 12.63
N ASP A 181 15.76 16.47 12.29
CA ASP A 181 15.73 15.07 12.68
C ASP A 181 16.07 14.95 14.18
N TRP A 182 15.07 14.60 14.97
CA TRP A 182 15.15 14.46 16.40
C TRP A 182 16.18 13.41 16.84
N SER A 183 16.42 12.40 16.01
CA SER A 183 17.42 11.37 16.31
C SER A 183 18.85 11.92 16.31
N ARG A 184 19.09 13.02 15.58
CA ARG A 184 20.39 13.70 15.50
C ARG A 184 20.62 14.72 16.62
N VAL A 185 19.58 15.08 17.37
CA VAL A 185 19.73 15.93 18.56
C VAL A 185 20.27 15.10 19.72
N PRO A 186 21.42 15.47 20.32
CA PRO A 186 21.98 14.78 21.48
C PRO A 186 20.97 14.67 22.62
N LYS A 187 20.83 13.48 23.22
CA LYS A 187 19.81 13.23 24.27
C LYS A 187 19.86 14.23 25.42
N ALA A 188 21.07 14.64 25.83
CA ALA A 188 21.27 15.62 26.89
C ALA A 188 20.71 17.02 26.56
N GLN A 189 20.57 17.36 25.28
CA GLN A 189 20.10 18.66 24.81
C GLN A 189 18.60 18.67 24.43
N ARG A 190 17.93 17.52 24.51
CA ARG A 190 16.53 17.36 24.07
C ARG A 190 15.50 18.11 24.93
N ARG A 191 15.92 18.65 26.07
CA ARG A 191 15.10 19.48 26.97
C ARG A 191 15.75 20.84 27.21
N SER A 192 16.48 21.34 26.23
CA SER A 192 17.16 22.63 26.31
C SER A 192 16.93 23.46 25.04
N VAL A 193 17.43 24.70 25.08
CA VAL A 193 17.62 25.49 23.87
C VAL A 193 18.87 24.97 23.17
N ILE A 194 18.77 24.72 21.87
CA ILE A 194 19.90 24.39 21.01
C ILE A 194 20.08 25.45 19.93
N ARG A 195 21.26 25.47 19.32
CA ARG A 195 21.52 26.29 18.14
C ARG A 195 21.45 25.40 16.90
N VAL A 196 20.77 25.86 15.87
CA VAL A 196 20.57 25.13 14.62
C VAL A 196 20.92 26.00 13.43
N LYS A 197 21.31 25.39 12.32
CA LYS A 197 21.55 26.07 11.05
C LYS A 197 20.82 25.38 9.91
N PRO A 198 20.36 26.12 8.89
CA PRO A 198 19.70 25.55 7.73
C PRO A 198 20.69 24.99 6.69
N GLU A 199 20.36 23.81 6.18
CA GLU A 199 20.94 23.14 5.01
C GLU A 199 19.77 22.82 4.06
N GLY A 200 19.37 23.81 3.26
CA GLY A 200 18.06 23.81 2.62
C GLY A 200 16.95 23.89 3.68
N ASN A 201 15.95 23.00 3.60
CA ASN A 201 14.84 22.93 4.58
C ASN A 201 15.14 21.98 5.75
N LEU A 202 16.33 21.38 5.80
CA LEU A 202 16.79 20.57 6.93
C LEU A 202 17.61 21.45 7.88
N LEU A 203 17.34 21.36 9.17
CA LEU A 203 18.11 22.00 10.23
C LEU A 203 19.08 20.99 10.83
N THR A 204 20.33 21.41 10.97
CA THR A 204 21.38 20.66 11.65
C THR A 204 21.79 21.38 12.93
N VAL A 205 22.21 20.63 13.95
CA VAL A 205 22.69 21.21 15.21
C VAL A 205 23.99 21.96 14.91
N ALA A 206 24.03 23.24 15.25
CA ALA A 206 25.17 24.10 15.03
C ALA A 206 26.22 23.94 16.15
N ALA A 207 27.48 24.16 15.82
CA ALA A 207 28.55 24.19 16.81
C ALA A 207 28.48 25.47 17.65
N THR A 208 29.04 25.43 18.86
CA THR A 208 29.12 26.59 19.74
C THR A 208 29.92 27.71 19.06
N GLY A 209 29.35 28.91 18.98
CA GLY A 209 29.98 30.08 18.37
C GLY A 209 29.68 30.30 16.89
N ASP A 210 28.87 29.44 16.26
CA ASP A 210 28.43 29.63 14.88
C ASP A 210 27.47 30.84 14.80
N SER A 211 27.91 31.91 14.15
CA SER A 211 27.21 33.21 14.09
C SER A 211 25.96 33.18 13.20
N ALA A 212 25.85 32.22 12.28
CA ALA A 212 24.69 32.05 11.39
C ALA A 212 23.70 30.98 11.90
N SER A 213 23.49 30.94 13.22
CA SER A 213 22.60 29.95 13.86
C SER A 213 21.30 30.57 14.40
N TYR A 214 20.31 29.72 14.65
CA TYR A 214 19.00 30.07 15.21
C TYR A 214 18.81 29.34 16.53
N ALA A 215 18.16 29.98 17.49
CA ALA A 215 17.85 29.40 18.78
C ALA A 215 16.57 28.58 18.67
N LEU A 216 16.65 27.30 19.01
CA LEU A 216 15.50 26.40 19.00
C LEU A 216 15.27 25.89 20.42
N ASP A 217 14.17 26.33 21.03
CA ASP A 217 13.75 25.82 22.33
C ASP A 217 12.95 24.52 22.18
N LEU A 218 13.63 23.39 22.40
CA LEU A 218 13.06 22.06 22.22
C LEU A 218 12.00 21.71 23.27
N ARG A 219 11.90 22.48 24.36
CA ARG A 219 10.87 22.30 25.39
C ARG A 219 9.48 22.74 24.89
N ARG A 220 9.42 23.49 23.78
CA ARG A 220 8.16 23.97 23.18
C ARG A 220 7.55 22.98 22.19
N PHE A 221 8.16 21.81 22.02
CA PHE A 221 7.69 20.77 21.11
C PHE A 221 7.24 19.55 21.90
N ASP A 222 6.03 19.07 21.63
CA ASP A 222 5.60 17.74 22.06
C ASP A 222 6.09 16.73 21.04
N LEU A 223 6.90 15.79 21.53
CA LEU A 223 7.49 14.73 20.71
C LEU A 223 6.61 13.50 20.84
N ASP A 224 5.90 13.17 19.77
CA ASP A 224 5.30 11.86 19.62
C ASP A 224 6.38 10.86 19.18
N ASP A 225 6.37 9.67 19.77
CA ASP A 225 7.27 8.55 19.48
C ASP A 225 7.22 8.12 18.01
N ARG A 226 6.15 8.51 17.29
CA ARG A 226 5.90 8.17 15.89
C ARG A 226 6.61 9.09 14.90
N ASP A 227 6.86 10.36 15.23
CA ASP A 227 7.50 11.30 14.30
C ASP A 227 8.92 11.65 14.77
N ARG A 228 9.91 11.17 14.01
CA ARG A 228 11.33 11.45 14.27
C ARG A 228 11.74 12.84 13.79
N ARG A 229 10.82 13.64 13.23
CA ARG A 229 11.11 14.99 12.72
C ARG A 229 10.23 16.03 13.41
N LEU A 230 10.88 17.08 13.91
CA LEU A 230 10.17 18.29 14.31
C LEU A 230 10.00 19.20 13.10
N ARG A 231 8.82 19.78 12.93
CA ARG A 231 8.48 20.78 11.91
C ARG A 231 8.40 22.15 12.56
N LEU A 232 9.07 23.14 11.98
CA LEU A 232 9.11 24.49 12.53
C LEU A 232 9.33 25.54 11.44
N ARG A 233 9.12 26.80 11.80
CA ARG A 233 9.52 27.97 11.02
C ARG A 233 10.60 28.72 11.76
N LEU A 234 11.48 29.38 11.02
CA LEU A 234 12.46 30.31 11.60
C LEU A 234 11.88 31.73 11.54
N VAL A 235 11.77 32.38 12.70
CA VAL A 235 11.23 33.74 12.85
C VAL A 235 12.26 34.56 13.61
N GLY A 236 12.82 35.58 12.96
CA GLY A 236 13.94 36.33 13.52
C GLY A 236 15.15 35.41 13.73
N ASP A 237 15.67 35.35 14.95
CA ASP A 237 16.80 34.49 15.34
C ASP A 237 16.37 33.20 16.04
N ALA A 238 15.06 32.88 16.05
CA ALA A 238 14.49 31.77 16.78
C ALA A 238 13.68 30.82 15.89
N GLY A 239 13.62 29.54 16.27
CA GLY A 239 12.70 28.57 15.71
C GLY A 239 11.39 28.52 16.49
N SER A 240 10.26 28.51 15.79
CA SER A 240 8.91 28.39 16.34
C SER A 240 8.21 27.17 15.74
N PRO A 241 7.44 26.39 16.53
CA PRO A 241 6.62 25.29 16.00
C PRO A 241 5.77 25.75 14.80
N ALA A 242 5.68 24.89 13.78
CA ALA A 242 4.92 25.13 12.56
C ALA A 242 3.51 24.57 12.64
#